data_AF-A0AAU6NDB9-F1
#
_entry.id   AF-A0AAU6NDB9-F1
#
_cell.length_a   1.000
_cell.length_b   1.000
_cell.length_c   1.000
_cell.angle_alpha   90.00
_cell.angle_beta   90.00
_cell.angle_gamma   90.00
#
_symmetry.space_group_name_H-M   'P 1'
#
loop_
_entity.id
_entity.type
_entity.pdbx_description
1 polymer ?
#
loop_
_entity_poly.entity_id
_entity_poly.type
_entity_poly.pdbx_seq_one_letter_code
_entity_poly.pdbx_strand_id
1 'polypeptide(L)'
;IGLSSSYVQAKTPTFRDSLQPILEACSKLYPAVSSDIVNKATEHGNPNLIHPCFNGCVFKKAGFINEKGEYDTNSALTNLRKLVTHDEQYRKLAEIARQCTSVKDTVSDGE
;
A
#
# COMPACT_ATOMS: atom_id res chain seq x y z
N ILE A 1 25.25 -40.48 -9.70
CA ILE A 1 24.27 -39.75 -10.53
C ILE A 1 22.94 -39.84 -9.80
N GLY A 2 22.45 -38.70 -9.31
CA GLY A 2 21.21 -38.59 -8.55
C GLY A 2 20.90 -37.11 -8.41
N LEU A 3 20.46 -36.52 -9.53
CA LEU A 3 20.05 -35.13 -9.65
C LEU A 3 18.74 -34.88 -8.88
N SER A 4 18.48 -33.59 -8.65
CA SER A 4 17.15 -32.96 -8.47
C SER A 4 16.57 -33.00 -7.05
N SER A 5 15.99 -31.94 -6.49
CA SER A 5 15.69 -30.60 -6.98
C SER A 5 15.50 -29.74 -5.73
N SER A 6 16.49 -28.93 -5.35
CA SER A 6 16.20 -27.78 -4.50
C SER A 6 15.52 -26.77 -5.41
N TYR A 7 14.21 -26.95 -5.61
CA TYR A 7 13.35 -25.93 -6.14
C TYR A 7 13.68 -24.64 -5.40
N VAL A 8 14.31 -23.69 -6.10
CA VAL A 8 14.32 -22.30 -5.70
C VAL A 8 12.85 -21.95 -5.54
N GLN A 9 12.39 -21.87 -4.29
CA GLN A 9 11.04 -21.44 -4.00
C GLN A 9 10.98 -20.00 -4.46
N ALA A 10 10.34 -19.74 -5.60
CA ALA A 10 10.13 -18.39 -6.10
C ALA A 10 9.37 -17.63 -5.00
N LYS A 11 10.09 -16.81 -4.23
CA LYS A 11 9.51 -16.06 -3.11
C LYS A 11 8.46 -15.12 -3.69
N THR A 12 7.20 -15.36 -3.37
CA THR A 12 6.13 -14.42 -3.72
C THR A 12 6.42 -13.09 -3.02
N PRO A 13 6.46 -11.96 -3.74
CA PRO A 13 6.67 -10.66 -3.12
C PRO A 13 5.57 -10.39 -2.09
N THR A 14 5.95 -9.81 -0.95
CA THR A 14 4.97 -9.33 0.03
C THR A 14 4.24 -8.11 -0.54
N PHE A 15 3.09 -7.76 0.03
CA PHE A 15 2.39 -6.52 -0.35
C PHE A 15 3.29 -5.29 -0.24
N ARG A 16 4.17 -5.24 0.78
CA ARG A 16 5.15 -4.18 0.95
C ARG A 16 6.17 -4.16 -0.20
N ASP A 17 6.67 -5.32 -0.62
CA ASP A 17 7.62 -5.41 -1.74
C ASP A 17 6.98 -4.90 -3.04
N SER A 18 5.70 -5.21 -3.27
CA SER A 18 4.96 -4.69 -4.43
C SER A 18 4.78 -3.17 -4.42
N LEU A 19 4.77 -2.54 -3.23
CA LEU A 19 4.67 -1.09 -3.08
C LEU A 19 6.01 -0.36 -3.12
N GLN A 20 7.14 -1.08 -3.11
CA GLN A 20 8.48 -0.51 -3.07
C GLN A 20 8.70 0.64 -4.08
N PRO A 21 8.31 0.54 -5.38
CA PRO A 21 8.50 1.64 -6.33
C PRO A 21 7.69 2.89 -5.98
N ILE A 22 6.51 2.71 -5.39
CA ILE A 22 5.62 3.80 -4.96
C ILE A 22 6.22 4.47 -3.71
N LEU A 23 6.68 3.68 -2.75
CA LEU A 23 7.33 4.17 -1.52
C LEU A 23 8.56 5.01 -1.87
N GLU A 24 9.43 4.52 -2.74
CA GLU A 24 10.62 5.26 -3.19
C GLU A 24 10.28 6.56 -3.92
N ALA A 25 9.25 6.54 -4.77
CA ALA A 25 8.80 7.75 -5.45
C ALA A 25 8.26 8.80 -4.47
N CYS A 26 7.57 8.39 -3.41
CA CYS A 26 7.08 9.30 -2.38
C CYS A 26 8.17 9.77 -1.41
N SER A 27 9.14 8.92 -1.06
CA SER A 27 10.27 9.32 -0.20
C SER A 27 11.11 10.44 -0.82
N LYS A 28 11.19 10.52 -2.16
CA LYS A 28 11.84 11.64 -2.85
C LYS A 28 11.13 12.98 -2.63
N LEU A 29 9.81 12.97 -2.46
CA LEU A 29 9.00 14.17 -2.21
C LEU A 29 8.97 14.51 -0.71
N TYR A 30 9.11 13.50 0.16
CA TYR A 30 9.04 13.64 1.61
C TYR A 30 10.27 12.97 2.26
N PRO A 31 11.47 13.57 2.13
CA PRO A 31 12.71 12.97 2.62
C PRO A 31 12.77 12.81 4.14
N ALA A 32 11.89 13.51 4.88
CA ALA A 32 11.72 13.33 6.32
C ALA A 32 11.11 11.98 6.71
N VAL A 33 10.48 11.25 5.76
CA VAL A 33 9.96 9.90 6.00
C VAL A 33 11.00 8.87 5.57
N SER A 34 11.82 8.47 6.52
CA SER A 34 12.81 7.40 6.34
C SER A 34 12.15 6.01 6.39
N SER A 35 12.87 5.00 5.91
CA SER A 35 12.46 3.59 6.06
C SER A 35 12.30 3.18 7.52
N ASP A 36 13.07 3.76 8.43
CA ASP A 36 12.96 3.54 9.88
C ASP A 36 11.62 4.02 10.44
N ILE A 37 11.14 5.20 10.02
CA ILE A 37 9.81 5.70 10.42
C ILE A 37 8.70 4.77 9.91
N VAL A 38 8.80 4.32 8.66
CA VAL A 38 7.83 3.37 8.08
C VAL A 38 7.86 2.02 8.81
N ASN A 39 9.05 1.53 9.18
CA ASN A 39 9.21 0.32 9.97
C ASN A 39 8.57 0.46 11.35
N LYS A 40 8.91 1.52 12.09
CA LYS A 40 8.33 1.81 13.40
C LYS A 40 6.81 1.93 13.36
N ALA A 41 6.27 2.64 12.36
CA ALA A 41 4.82 2.73 12.15
C ALA A 41 4.18 1.35 11.97
N THR A 42 4.84 0.47 11.21
CA THR A 42 4.38 -0.91 10.98
C THR A 42 4.47 -1.75 12.26
N GLU A 43 5.60 -1.72 12.95
CA GLU A 43 5.86 -2.47 14.19
C GLU A 43 4.90 -2.10 15.32
N HIS A 44 4.59 -0.81 15.46
CA HIS A 44 3.67 -0.30 16.46
C HIS A 44 2.20 -0.29 16.00
N GLY A 45 1.92 -0.64 14.74
CA GLY A 45 0.57 -0.54 14.16
C GLY A 45 0.00 0.88 14.23
N ASN A 46 0.86 1.91 14.20
CA ASN A 46 0.49 3.30 14.40
C ASN A 46 0.76 4.12 13.13
N PRO A 47 -0.25 4.30 12.24
CA PRO A 47 -0.07 5.04 11.00
C PRO A 47 0.18 6.54 11.22
N ASN A 48 -0.12 7.08 12.40
CA ASN A 48 0.11 8.51 12.73
C ASN A 48 1.61 8.84 12.90
N LEU A 49 2.48 7.83 12.99
CA LEU A 49 3.93 8.03 12.95
C LEU A 49 4.43 8.40 11.55
N ILE A 50 3.62 8.17 10.50
CA ILE A 50 3.96 8.50 9.13
C ILE A 50 3.37 9.87 8.80
N HIS A 51 4.19 10.76 8.22
CA HIS A 51 3.74 12.08 7.81
C HIS A 51 2.52 11.98 6.87
N PRO A 52 1.42 12.70 7.13
CA PRO A 52 0.17 12.57 6.36
C PRO A 52 0.36 12.75 4.85
N CYS A 53 1.17 13.73 4.43
CA CYS A 53 1.44 13.95 3.01
C CYS A 53 2.19 12.79 2.33
N PHE A 54 3.03 12.05 3.05
CA PHE A 54 3.67 10.84 2.50
C PHE A 54 2.64 9.73 2.30
N ASN A 55 1.76 9.50 3.29
CA ASN A 55 0.66 8.55 3.16
C ASN A 55 -0.25 8.93 1.98
N GLY A 56 -0.66 10.19 1.88
CA GLY A 56 -1.47 10.70 0.77
C GLY A 56 -0.80 10.47 -0.59
N CYS A 57 0.52 10.69 -0.71
CA CYS A 57 1.27 10.37 -1.92
C CYS A 57 1.21 8.89 -2.27
N VAL A 58 1.39 7.99 -1.31
CA VAL A 58 1.34 6.55 -1.53
C VAL A 58 -0.05 6.13 -2.00
N PHE A 59 -1.11 6.57 -1.31
CA PHE A 59 -2.49 6.25 -1.69
C PHE A 59 -2.86 6.83 -3.06
N LYS A 60 -2.45 8.06 -3.38
CA LYS A 60 -2.68 8.66 -4.71
C LYS A 60 -1.96 7.88 -5.81
N LYS A 61 -0.67 7.56 -5.63
CA LYS A 61 0.12 6.80 -6.62
C LYS A 61 -0.34 5.34 -6.77
N ALA A 62 -0.85 4.74 -5.70
CA ALA A 62 -1.45 3.41 -5.75
C ALA A 62 -2.87 3.43 -6.38
N GLY A 63 -3.45 4.60 -6.60
CA GLY A 63 -4.76 4.80 -7.24
C GLY A 63 -5.96 4.69 -6.31
N PHE A 64 -5.74 4.82 -5.00
CA PHE A 64 -6.81 4.87 -4.00
C PHE A 64 -7.42 6.27 -3.86
N ILE A 65 -6.69 7.31 -4.27
CA ILE A 65 -7.14 8.69 -4.24
C ILE A 65 -7.07 9.25 -5.67
N ASN A 66 -8.16 9.83 -6.16
CA ASN A 66 -8.24 10.43 -7.49
C ASN A 66 -7.65 11.86 -7.52
N GLU A 67 -7.67 12.50 -8.70
CA GLU A 67 -7.13 13.87 -8.84
C GLU A 67 -7.90 14.93 -8.04
N LYS A 68 -9.14 14.65 -7.63
CA LYS A 68 -9.94 15.52 -6.78
C LYS A 68 -9.67 15.31 -5.28
N GLY A 69 -8.78 14.38 -4.93
CA GLY A 69 -8.51 14.03 -3.53
C GLY A 69 -9.52 13.05 -2.94
N GLU A 70 -10.43 12.49 -3.74
CA GLU A 70 -11.47 11.59 -3.25
C GLU A 70 -11.04 10.12 -3.33
N TYR A 71 -11.55 9.30 -2.40
CA TYR A 71 -11.33 7.86 -2.44
C TYR A 71 -11.96 7.22 -3.70
N ASP A 72 -11.16 6.50 -4.49
CA ASP A 72 -11.58 5.83 -5.73
C ASP A 72 -11.36 4.31 -5.63
N THR A 73 -12.41 3.62 -5.19
CA THR A 73 -12.42 2.16 -5.05
C THR A 73 -12.21 1.43 -6.36
N ASN A 74 -12.68 1.97 -7.49
CA ASN A 74 -12.60 1.27 -8.78
C ASN A 74 -11.16 1.24 -9.28
N SER A 75 -10.50 2.41 -9.27
CA SER A 75 -9.07 2.52 -9.59
C SER A 75 -8.21 1.74 -8.59
N ALA A 76 -8.55 1.82 -7.30
CA ALA A 76 -7.86 1.09 -6.24
C ALA A 76 -7.85 -0.41 -6.51
N LEU A 77 -9.02 -1.02 -6.72
CA LEU A 77 -9.14 -2.48 -6.92
C LEU A 77 -8.44 -2.94 -8.21
N THR A 78 -8.49 -2.11 -9.26
CA THR A 78 -7.81 -2.37 -10.53
C THR A 78 -6.30 -2.38 -10.35
N ASN A 79 -5.75 -1.38 -9.66
CA ASN A 79 -4.31 -1.28 -9.44
C ASN A 79 -3.81 -2.27 -8.40
N LEU A 80 -4.58 -2.51 -7.34
CA LEU A 80 -4.28 -3.51 -6.34
C LEU A 80 -4.13 -4.90 -6.94
N ARG A 81 -4.96 -5.26 -7.94
CA ARG A 81 -4.80 -6.55 -8.65
C ARG A 81 -3.50 -6.62 -9.46
N LYS A 82 -3.01 -5.49 -10.00
CA LYS A 82 -1.72 -5.42 -10.70
C LYS A 82 -0.54 -5.59 -9.74
N LEU A 83 -0.69 -5.10 -8.50
CA LEU A 83 0.36 -5.13 -7.47
C LEU A 83 0.37 -6.46 -6.69
N VAL A 84 -0.78 -7.10 -6.52
CA VAL A 84 -0.96 -8.29 -5.67
C VAL A 84 -1.44 -9.46 -6.53
N THR A 85 -0.48 -10.29 -6.94
CA THR A 85 -0.72 -11.49 -7.76
C THR A 85 -1.26 -12.66 -6.95
N HIS A 86 -1.07 -12.67 -5.62
CA HIS A 86 -1.58 -13.72 -4.74
C HIS A 86 -3.07 -13.49 -4.41
N ASP A 87 -3.93 -14.42 -4.82
CA ASP A 87 -5.39 -14.25 -4.76
C ASP A 87 -5.94 -14.05 -3.36
N GLU A 88 -5.45 -14.79 -2.36
CA GLU A 88 -5.94 -14.63 -0.98
C GLU A 88 -5.58 -13.25 -0.39
N GLN A 89 -4.37 -12.77 -0.65
CA GLN A 89 -3.92 -11.44 -0.21
C GLN A 89 -4.73 -10.36 -0.93
N TYR A 90 -4.94 -10.49 -2.23
CA TYR A 90 -5.80 -9.60 -2.99
C TYR A 90 -7.21 -9.56 -2.41
N ARG A 91 -7.82 -10.71 -2.11
CA ARG A 91 -9.17 -10.80 -1.55
C ARG A 91 -9.28 -10.01 -0.24
N LYS A 92 -8.35 -10.21 0.70
CA LYS A 92 -8.32 -9.50 1.99
C LYS A 92 -8.15 -7.99 1.81
N LEU A 93 -7.19 -7.57 0.99
CA LEU A 93 -6.94 -6.15 0.74
C LEU A 93 -8.10 -5.48 -0.01
N ALA A 94 -8.74 -6.19 -0.94
CA ALA A 94 -9.92 -5.72 -1.67
C ALA A 94 -11.15 -5.57 -0.76
N GLU A 95 -11.32 -6.47 0.22
CA GLU A 95 -12.35 -6.35 1.24
C GLU A 95 -12.14 -5.09 2.09
N ILE A 96 -10.93 -4.90 2.61
CA ILE A 96 -10.56 -3.71 3.41
C ILE A 96 -10.76 -2.43 2.58
N ALA A 97 -10.29 -2.40 1.32
CA ALA A 97 -10.47 -1.25 0.44
C ALA A 97 -11.95 -0.88 0.26
N ARG A 98 -12.85 -1.85 0.12
CA ARG A 98 -14.28 -1.58 0.03
C ARG A 98 -14.86 -1.02 1.33
N GLN A 99 -14.39 -1.48 2.49
CA GLN A 99 -14.83 -0.95 3.78
C GLN A 99 -14.47 0.54 3.95
N CYS A 100 -13.36 1.01 3.38
CA CYS A 100 -12.99 2.43 3.41
C CYS A 100 -14.01 3.35 2.71
N THR A 101 -14.92 2.82 1.89
CA THR A 101 -15.98 3.64 1.28
C THR A 101 -17.02 4.12 2.28
N SER A 102 -17.23 3.40 3.38
CA SER A 102 -18.27 3.74 4.36
C SER A 102 -17.91 4.92 5.25
N VAL A 103 -16.64 5.35 5.26
CA VAL A 103 -16.17 6.43 6.15
C VAL A 103 -16.12 7.80 5.47
N LYS A 104 -16.35 7.88 4.16
CA LYS A 104 -16.21 9.09 3.35
C LYS A 104 -16.96 10.30 3.93
N ASP A 105 -18.17 10.11 4.42
CA ASP A 105 -19.03 11.21 4.91
C ASP A 105 -18.88 11.46 6.43
N THR A 106 -18.00 10.72 7.10
CA THR A 106 -17.86 10.73 8.57
C THR A 106 -16.54 11.35 9.06
N VAL A 107 -15.62 11.64 8.13
CA VAL A 107 -14.31 12.23 8.42
C VAL A 107 -14.23 13.62 7.79
N SER A 108 -13.57 14.58 8.46
CA SER A 108 -13.24 15.87 7.85
C SER A 108 -11.80 15.86 7.33
N ASP A 109 -11.48 16.78 6.41
CA ASP A 109 -10.15 16.90 5.80
C ASP A 109 -9.04 17.33 6.78
N GLY A 110 -9.37 17.52 8.07
CA GLY A 110 -8.49 18.10 9.08
C GLY A 110 -8.28 19.61 8.87
N GLU A 111 -8.05 20.34 9.97
CA GLU A 111 -7.49 21.70 9.94
C GLU A 111 -5.95 21.65 10.02
#